data_AF-A0A5C7VI17-F1
#
_entry.id   AF-A0A5C7VI17-F1
#
_cell.length_a   1.000
_cell.length_b   1.000
_cell.length_c   1.000
_cell.angle_alpha   90.00
_cell.angle_beta   90.00
_cell.angle_gamma   90.00
#
_symmetry.space_group_name_H-M   'P 1'
#
loop_
_entity.id
_entity.type
_entity.pdbx_description
1 polymer ?
#
loop_
_entity_poly.entity_id
_entity_poly.type
_entity_poly.pdbx_seq_one_letter_code
_entity_poly.pdbx_strand_id
1 'polypeptide(L)'
;GKGRVLDQFANADNPRVHYETTGPEIWSDTGGRVTHFVSAMGTTGTITGVSRYLKEKNPAVRIVGAQPAEGSRIPGIRKWPEEYLPKIYDPKAVDELVLVDQLDAEDMARRLAREEGIFGGISSGGSGWVAQQIAAREQGATIAFVVCDRGDRYLSTGVFPA
;
A
#
# COMPACT_ATOMS: atom_id res chain seq x y z
N GLY A 1 20.47 13.50 -26.88
CA GLY A 1 21.43 13.32 -25.76
C GLY A 1 21.39 11.88 -25.28
N LYS A 2 22.41 11.41 -24.54
CA LYS A 2 22.40 10.07 -23.91
C LYS A 2 21.60 10.13 -22.61
N GLY A 3 20.51 9.38 -22.51
CA GLY A 3 19.70 9.25 -21.29
C GLY A 3 19.97 7.92 -20.58
N ARG A 4 19.77 7.87 -19.27
CA ARG A 4 19.77 6.64 -18.46
C ARG A 4 18.35 6.36 -17.97
N VAL A 5 17.83 5.20 -18.28
CA VAL A 5 16.51 4.74 -17.81
C VAL A 5 16.69 4.13 -16.42
N LEU A 6 15.90 4.59 -15.44
CA LEU A 6 15.95 4.08 -14.06
C LEU A 6 15.11 2.83 -13.85
N ASP A 7 14.09 2.61 -14.68
CA ASP A 7 13.20 1.44 -14.72
C ASP A 7 12.64 1.01 -13.35
N GLN A 8 11.72 1.80 -12.80
CA GLN A 8 11.12 1.55 -11.47
C GLN A 8 10.40 0.19 -11.33
N PHE A 9 10.03 -0.48 -12.43
CA PHE A 9 9.34 -1.77 -12.40
C PHE A 9 10.31 -2.96 -12.40
N ALA A 10 11.59 -2.73 -12.68
CA ALA A 10 12.62 -3.78 -12.74
C ALA A 10 13.84 -3.51 -11.86
N ASN A 11 14.06 -2.27 -11.44
CA ASN A 11 15.21 -1.89 -10.66
C ASN A 11 15.08 -2.36 -9.20
N ALA A 12 16.02 -3.20 -8.77
CA ALA A 12 16.09 -3.75 -7.43
C ALA A 12 16.28 -2.68 -6.34
N ASP A 13 16.77 -1.49 -6.68
CA ASP A 13 16.88 -0.37 -5.73
C ASP A 13 15.50 0.11 -5.23
N ASN A 14 14.43 -0.11 -6.00
CA ASN A 14 13.06 0.23 -5.60
C ASN A 14 12.59 -0.56 -4.36
N PRO A 15 12.51 -1.91 -4.36
CA PRO A 15 12.16 -2.63 -3.14
C PRO A 15 13.24 -2.54 -2.05
N ARG A 16 14.51 -2.36 -2.43
CA ARG A 16 15.63 -2.27 -1.48
C ARG A 16 15.47 -1.11 -0.50
N VAL A 17 15.09 0.09 -0.96
CA VAL A 17 14.92 1.23 -0.05
C VAL A 17 13.90 0.92 1.05
N HIS A 18 12.82 0.22 0.71
CA HIS A 18 11.78 -0.14 1.67
C HIS A 18 12.19 -1.25 2.63
N TYR A 19 13.08 -2.15 2.22
CA TYR A 19 13.71 -3.12 3.11
C TYR A 19 14.68 -2.44 4.09
N GLU A 20 15.45 -1.47 3.62
CA GLU A 20 16.48 -0.78 4.42
C GLU A 20 15.92 0.35 5.30
N THR A 21 14.72 0.87 5.02
CA THR A 21 14.13 2.02 5.74
C THR A 21 12.71 1.74 6.22
N THR A 22 11.73 1.67 5.30
CA THR A 22 10.30 1.60 5.64
C THR A 22 9.93 0.41 6.53
N GLY A 23 10.45 -0.78 6.25
CA GLY A 23 10.24 -1.98 7.08
C GLY A 23 10.82 -1.82 8.50
N PRO A 24 12.11 -1.44 8.64
CA PRO A 24 12.71 -1.11 9.93
C PRO A 24 11.96 -0.07 10.74
N GLU A 25 11.51 1.02 10.11
CA GLU A 25 10.75 2.09 10.75
C GLU A 25 9.44 1.56 11.32
N ILE A 26 8.64 0.84 10.53
CA ILE A 26 7.38 0.23 11.00
C ILE A 26 7.62 -0.72 12.18
N TRP A 27 8.64 -1.56 12.10
CA TRP A 27 8.96 -2.50 13.18
C TRP A 27 9.37 -1.77 14.46
N SER A 28 10.22 -0.77 14.35
CA SER A 28 10.70 0.05 15.47
C SER A 28 9.54 0.81 16.11
N ASP A 29 8.75 1.53 15.32
CA ASP A 29 7.69 2.42 15.80
C ASP A 29 6.53 1.65 16.44
N THR A 30 6.28 0.42 16.00
CA THR A 30 5.30 -0.47 16.63
C THR A 30 5.85 -1.24 17.84
N GLY A 31 7.15 -1.14 18.11
CA GLY A 31 7.83 -1.95 19.13
C GLY A 31 7.77 -3.45 18.83
N GLY A 32 7.79 -3.82 17.55
CA GLY A 32 7.68 -5.21 17.08
C GLY A 32 6.27 -5.81 17.20
N ARG A 33 5.25 -5.01 17.46
CA ARG A 33 3.87 -5.48 17.65
C ARG A 33 3.03 -5.52 16.38
N VAL A 34 3.53 -4.99 15.26
CA VAL A 34 2.83 -5.07 13.97
C VAL A 34 2.42 -6.51 13.67
N THR A 35 1.14 -6.74 13.39
CA THR A 35 0.59 -8.04 13.02
C THR A 35 0.19 -8.10 11.55
N HIS A 36 -0.18 -6.95 10.97
CA HIS A 36 -0.55 -6.83 9.56
C HIS A 36 0.11 -5.60 8.95
N PHE A 37 0.60 -5.76 7.72
CA PHE A 37 1.04 -4.66 6.87
C PHE A 37 0.20 -4.61 5.59
N VAL A 38 -0.39 -3.45 5.31
CA VAL A 38 -1.27 -3.21 4.17
C VAL A 38 -0.64 -2.19 3.22
N SER A 39 -0.54 -2.55 1.94
CA SER A 39 0.00 -1.64 0.92
C SER A 39 -0.83 -1.71 -0.37
N ALA A 40 -1.26 -0.55 -0.85
CA ALA A 40 -1.75 -0.40 -2.21
C ALA A 40 -0.61 -0.66 -3.21
N MET A 41 -0.87 -1.46 -4.26
CA MET A 41 0.19 -1.97 -5.14
C MET A 41 0.23 -1.27 -6.51
N GLY A 42 1.28 -0.45 -6.70
CA GLY A 42 1.69 0.12 -7.98
C GLY A 42 2.86 -0.66 -8.58
N THR A 43 4.09 -0.19 -8.36
CA THR A 43 5.33 -0.90 -8.78
C THR A 43 5.59 -2.18 -8.00
N THR A 44 4.94 -2.34 -6.83
CA THR A 44 5.16 -3.39 -5.81
C THR A 44 6.42 -3.25 -4.97
N GLY A 45 7.24 -2.21 -5.18
CA GLY A 45 8.47 -2.01 -4.40
C GLY A 45 8.24 -1.95 -2.89
N THR A 46 7.24 -1.18 -2.45
CA THR A 46 6.90 -1.03 -1.03
C THR A 46 6.53 -2.34 -0.37
N ILE A 47 5.57 -3.09 -0.93
CA ILE A 47 5.13 -4.35 -0.35
C ILE A 47 6.24 -5.41 -0.38
N THR A 48 7.03 -5.49 -1.46
CA THR A 48 8.14 -6.44 -1.55
C THR A 48 9.23 -6.14 -0.50
N GLY A 49 9.65 -4.89 -0.38
CA GLY A 49 10.72 -4.50 0.54
C GLY A 49 10.32 -4.64 2.01
N VAL A 50 9.15 -4.11 2.36
CA VAL A 50 8.63 -4.19 3.75
C VAL A 50 8.36 -5.64 4.14
N SER A 51 7.77 -6.44 3.25
CA SER A 51 7.50 -7.86 3.52
C SER A 51 8.76 -8.62 3.88
N ARG A 52 9.81 -8.50 3.04
CA ARG A 52 11.10 -9.18 3.29
C ARG A 52 11.63 -8.86 4.68
N TYR A 53 11.65 -7.58 5.04
CA TYR A 53 12.14 -7.17 6.36
C TYR A 53 11.25 -7.68 7.50
N LEU A 54 9.93 -7.49 7.41
CA LEU A 54 9.02 -7.88 8.49
C LEU A 54 8.99 -9.40 8.68
N LYS A 55 9.04 -10.19 7.60
CA LYS A 55 9.10 -11.66 7.67
C LYS A 55 10.40 -12.18 8.28
N GLU A 56 11.53 -11.49 8.08
CA GLU A 56 12.80 -11.80 8.78
C GLU A 56 12.70 -11.55 10.29
N LYS A 57 11.94 -10.54 10.72
CA LYS A 57 11.73 -10.25 12.15
C LYS A 57 10.68 -11.15 12.78
N ASN A 58 9.58 -11.37 12.09
CA ASN A 58 8.50 -12.24 12.51
C ASN A 58 7.73 -12.79 11.29
N PRO A 59 7.89 -14.08 10.94
CA PRO A 59 7.22 -14.66 9.78
C PRO A 59 5.69 -14.71 9.90
N ALA A 60 5.15 -14.53 11.11
CA ALA A 60 3.70 -14.49 11.36
C ALA A 60 3.04 -13.15 10.96
N VAL A 61 3.81 -12.08 10.69
CA VAL A 61 3.25 -10.82 10.20
C VAL A 61 2.57 -11.07 8.86
N ARG A 62 1.30 -10.68 8.74
CA ARG A 62 0.49 -10.85 7.53
C ARG A 62 0.71 -9.68 6.58
N ILE A 63 1.08 -9.96 5.35
CA ILE A 63 1.33 -8.96 4.30
C ILE A 63 0.15 -8.95 3.33
N VAL A 64 -0.55 -7.82 3.25
CA VAL A 64 -1.80 -7.68 2.51
C VAL A 64 -1.64 -6.63 1.40
N GLY A 65 -1.79 -7.07 0.15
CA GLY A 65 -1.74 -6.21 -1.02
C GLY A 65 -3.13 -5.72 -1.41
N ALA A 66 -3.31 -4.40 -1.54
CA ALA A 66 -4.53 -3.82 -2.07
C ALA A 66 -4.39 -3.56 -3.58
N GLN A 67 -5.34 -4.06 -4.37
CA GLN A 67 -5.43 -3.85 -5.82
C GLN A 67 -6.84 -3.38 -6.18
N PRO A 68 -7.02 -2.61 -7.27
CA PRO A 68 -8.36 -2.25 -7.76
C PRO A 68 -9.19 -3.49 -8.10
N ALA A 69 -10.46 -3.46 -7.73
CA ALA A 69 -11.47 -4.38 -8.25
C ALA A 69 -11.65 -4.22 -9.77
N GLU A 70 -12.34 -5.17 -10.40
CA GLU A 70 -12.59 -5.12 -11.84
C GLU A 70 -13.38 -3.85 -12.22
N GLY A 71 -12.94 -3.12 -13.24
CA GLY A 71 -13.56 -1.85 -13.64
C GLY A 71 -13.22 -0.63 -12.78
N SER A 72 -12.62 -0.81 -11.59
CA SER A 72 -12.23 0.30 -10.70
C SER A 72 -10.94 0.99 -11.15
N ARG A 73 -10.88 2.32 -10.99
CA ARG A 73 -9.69 3.13 -11.32
C ARG A 73 -9.21 3.92 -10.11
N ILE A 74 -8.20 3.39 -9.43
CA ILE A 74 -7.59 4.04 -8.27
C ILE A 74 -6.21 4.59 -8.69
N PRO A 75 -6.00 5.92 -8.71
CA PRO A 75 -4.72 6.52 -9.07
C PRO A 75 -3.55 5.95 -8.26
N GLY A 76 -2.42 5.69 -8.94
CA GLY A 76 -1.20 5.17 -8.33
C GLY A 76 -1.11 3.65 -8.20
N ILE A 77 -2.21 2.92 -8.34
CA ILE A 77 -2.22 1.45 -8.22
C ILE A 77 -2.91 0.75 -9.40
N ARG A 78 -2.59 -0.54 -9.59
CA ARG A 78 -3.08 -1.33 -10.72
C ARG A 78 -3.30 -2.78 -10.31
N LYS A 79 -4.32 -3.39 -10.90
CA LYS A 79 -4.46 -4.84 -10.94
C LYS A 79 -3.66 -5.33 -12.15
N TRP A 80 -2.49 -5.90 -11.89
CA TRP A 80 -1.59 -6.37 -12.94
C TRP A 80 -2.10 -7.69 -13.51
N PRO A 81 -2.24 -7.84 -14.83
CA PRO A 81 -2.29 -9.15 -15.45
C PRO A 81 -1.00 -9.92 -15.14
N GLU A 82 -1.09 -11.24 -15.02
CA GLU A 82 0.01 -12.09 -14.60
C GLU A 82 1.25 -11.93 -15.50
N GLU A 83 1.02 -11.81 -16.81
CA GLU A 83 2.06 -11.62 -17.82
C GLU A 83 2.75 -10.24 -17.78
N TYR A 84 2.17 -9.27 -17.06
CA TYR A 84 2.68 -7.91 -16.91
C TYR A 84 3.08 -7.55 -15.47
N LEU A 85 3.20 -8.53 -14.58
CA LEU A 85 3.67 -8.29 -13.22
C LEU A 85 5.04 -7.58 -13.23
N PRO A 86 5.26 -6.55 -12.38
CA PRO A 86 6.56 -5.92 -12.25
C PRO A 86 7.65 -6.94 -11.94
N LYS A 87 8.83 -6.82 -12.54
CA LYS A 87 9.94 -7.79 -12.32
C LYS A 87 10.43 -7.81 -10.86
N ILE A 88 10.17 -6.74 -10.12
CA ILE A 88 10.48 -6.63 -8.69
C ILE A 88 9.40 -7.24 -7.77
N TYR A 89 8.27 -7.69 -8.32
CA TYR A 89 7.20 -8.30 -7.54
C TYR A 89 7.61 -9.70 -7.09
N ASP A 90 7.33 -10.01 -5.82
CA ASP A 90 7.55 -11.33 -5.24
C ASP A 90 6.22 -11.85 -4.67
N PRO A 91 5.50 -12.74 -5.38
CA PRO A 91 4.20 -13.23 -4.93
C PRO A 91 4.29 -14.04 -3.64
N LYS A 92 5.45 -14.61 -3.30
CA LYS A 92 5.65 -15.34 -2.04
C LYS A 92 5.74 -14.40 -0.83
N ALA A 93 5.97 -13.11 -1.10
CA ALA A 93 6.06 -12.07 -0.09
C ALA A 93 4.69 -11.48 0.29
N VAL A 94 3.60 -11.88 -0.39
CA VAL A 94 2.25 -11.36 -0.13
C VAL A 94 1.33 -12.50 0.29
N ASP A 95 0.75 -12.39 1.49
CA ASP A 95 -0.08 -13.45 2.08
C ASP A 95 -1.56 -13.36 1.66
N GLU A 96 -2.03 -12.17 1.26
CA GLU A 96 -3.42 -11.91 0.88
C GLU A 96 -3.47 -10.76 -0.14
N LEU A 97 -4.33 -10.90 -1.15
CA LEU A 97 -4.68 -9.83 -2.09
C LEU A 97 -6.13 -9.44 -1.86
N VAL A 98 -6.38 -8.15 -1.63
CA VAL A 98 -7.72 -7.60 -1.44
C VAL A 98 -8.06 -6.70 -2.63
N LEU A 99 -9.21 -6.98 -3.25
CA LEU A 99 -9.78 -6.15 -4.30
C LEU A 99 -10.53 -4.99 -3.66
N VAL A 100 -10.22 -3.77 -4.10
CA VAL A 100 -10.79 -2.53 -3.57
C VAL A 100 -11.58 -1.82 -4.65
N ASP A 101 -12.85 -1.56 -4.39
CA ASP A 101 -13.68 -0.75 -5.27
C ASP A 101 -13.30 0.72 -5.20
N GLN A 102 -13.43 1.42 -6.33
CA GLN A 102 -13.06 2.83 -6.42
C GLN A 102 -13.84 3.70 -5.43
N LEU A 103 -15.14 3.43 -5.26
CA LEU A 103 -15.99 4.20 -4.34
C LEU A 103 -15.59 4.00 -2.88
N ASP A 104 -15.20 2.79 -2.49
CA ASP A 104 -14.70 2.48 -1.14
C ASP A 104 -13.40 3.23 -0.84
N ALA A 105 -12.48 3.27 -1.82
CA ALA A 105 -11.22 3.98 -1.69
C ALA A 105 -11.41 5.51 -1.62
N GLU A 106 -12.31 6.06 -2.43
CA GLU A 106 -12.65 7.50 -2.41
C GLU A 106 -13.36 7.91 -1.13
N ASP A 107 -14.36 7.12 -0.68
CA ASP A 107 -15.06 7.39 0.58
C ASP A 107 -14.08 7.35 1.76
N MET A 108 -13.24 6.31 1.83
CA MET A 108 -12.24 6.21 2.89
C MET A 108 -11.24 7.38 2.87
N ALA A 109 -10.79 7.83 1.69
CA ALA A 109 -9.91 9.00 1.59
C ALA A 109 -10.57 10.27 2.16
N ARG A 110 -11.87 10.48 1.89
CA ARG A 110 -12.64 11.59 2.48
C ARG A 110 -12.80 11.44 3.99
N ARG A 111 -13.08 10.22 4.47
CA ARG A 111 -13.23 9.92 5.89
C ARG A 111 -11.94 10.16 6.65
N LEU A 112 -10.79 9.68 6.15
CA LEU A 112 -9.47 9.96 6.75
C LEU A 112 -9.22 11.47 6.92
N ALA A 113 -9.59 12.27 5.92
CA ALA A 113 -9.43 13.72 6.00
C ALA A 113 -10.38 14.37 7.04
N ARG A 114 -11.66 13.97 7.03
CA ARG A 114 -12.71 14.59 7.86
C ARG A 114 -12.71 14.11 9.31
N GLU A 115 -12.42 12.84 9.54
CA GLU A 115 -12.54 12.17 10.84
C GLU A 115 -11.19 12.16 11.57
N GLU A 116 -10.07 12.01 10.86
CA GLU A 116 -8.73 11.83 11.45
C GLU A 116 -7.75 12.98 11.14
N GLY A 117 -8.13 13.94 10.29
CA GLY A 117 -7.24 15.02 9.84
C GLY A 117 -6.10 14.55 8.91
N ILE A 118 -6.18 13.32 8.38
CA ILE A 118 -5.18 12.74 7.49
C ILE A 118 -5.62 12.99 6.04
N PHE A 119 -5.08 14.03 5.42
CA PHE A 119 -5.40 14.37 4.03
C PHE A 119 -4.49 13.64 3.04
N GLY A 120 -4.89 12.43 2.61
CA GLY A 120 -4.16 11.59 1.65
C GLY A 120 -4.91 11.33 0.34
N GLY A 121 -4.22 10.78 -0.66
CA GLY A 121 -4.83 10.40 -1.94
C GLY A 121 -5.69 9.13 -1.91
N ILE A 122 -6.29 8.79 -3.06
CA ILE A 122 -7.28 7.68 -3.18
C ILE A 122 -6.65 6.31 -2.89
N SER A 123 -5.39 6.07 -3.27
CA SER A 123 -4.67 4.83 -2.94
C SER A 123 -4.39 4.68 -1.44
N SER A 124 -4.19 5.79 -0.74
CA SER A 124 -4.11 5.84 0.73
C SER A 124 -5.45 5.45 1.35
N GLY A 125 -6.55 5.98 0.79
CA GLY A 125 -7.91 5.57 1.15
C GLY A 125 -8.14 4.07 0.91
N GLY A 126 -7.67 3.53 -0.22
CA GLY A 126 -7.75 2.10 -0.50
C GLY A 126 -7.01 1.22 0.51
N SER A 127 -5.77 1.60 0.88
CA SER A 127 -5.02 0.89 1.93
C SER A 127 -5.71 1.01 3.30
N GLY A 128 -6.20 2.20 3.64
CA GLY A 128 -6.92 2.46 4.89
C GLY A 128 -8.24 1.68 4.98
N TRP A 129 -8.95 1.53 3.86
CA TRP A 129 -10.18 0.76 3.79
C TRP A 129 -9.90 -0.71 4.06
N VAL A 130 -8.87 -1.28 3.42
CA VAL A 130 -8.45 -2.67 3.67
C VAL A 130 -8.04 -2.85 5.13
N ALA A 131 -7.29 -1.91 5.71
CA ALA A 131 -6.93 -1.95 7.13
C ALA A 131 -8.17 -1.94 8.04
N GLN A 132 -9.20 -1.14 7.72
CA GLN A 132 -10.46 -1.14 8.46
C GLN A 132 -11.22 -2.47 8.33
N GLN A 133 -11.21 -3.11 7.16
CA GLN A 133 -11.81 -4.45 6.98
C GLN A 133 -11.11 -5.52 7.83
N ILE A 134 -9.77 -5.46 7.94
CA ILE A 134 -9.00 -6.36 8.82
C ILE A 134 -9.33 -6.07 10.29
N ALA A 135 -9.35 -4.80 10.69
CA ALA A 135 -9.67 -4.41 12.07
C ALA A 135 -11.08 -4.83 12.51
N ALA A 136 -12.03 -4.90 11.58
CA ALA A 136 -13.41 -5.33 11.86
C ALA A 136 -13.53 -6.83 12.16
N ARG A 137 -12.59 -7.66 11.69
CA ARG A 137 -12.62 -9.13 11.85
C ARG A 137 -11.58 -9.68 12.81
N GLU A 138 -10.48 -8.95 13.05
CA GLU A 138 -9.38 -9.37 13.92
C GLU A 138 -9.39 -8.61 15.25
N GLN A 139 -9.27 -9.32 16.38
CA GLN A 139 -9.16 -8.70 17.70
C GLN A 139 -7.69 -8.53 18.11
N GLY A 140 -7.34 -7.36 18.66
CA GLY A 140 -5.99 -7.08 19.17
C GLY A 140 -4.91 -6.91 18.08
N ALA A 141 -5.31 -6.73 16.82
CA ALA A 141 -4.37 -6.54 15.72
C ALA A 141 -3.71 -5.14 15.77
N THR A 142 -2.40 -5.09 15.51
CA THR A 142 -1.69 -3.84 15.20
C THR A 142 -1.46 -3.80 13.69
N ILE A 143 -2.22 -2.95 13.01
CA ILE A 143 -2.25 -2.90 11.54
C ILE A 143 -1.55 -1.62 11.08
N ALA A 144 -0.50 -1.77 10.28
CA ALA A 144 0.16 -0.66 9.61
C ALA A 144 -0.31 -0.59 8.15
N PHE A 145 -0.73 0.58 7.68
CA PHE A 145 -1.05 0.81 6.28
C PHE A 145 -0.33 2.05 5.74
N VAL A 146 -0.09 2.08 4.43
CA VAL A 146 0.66 3.17 3.79
C VAL A 146 -0.28 4.29 3.35
N VAL A 147 -0.03 5.51 3.84
CA VAL A 147 -0.53 6.75 3.23
C VAL A 147 0.48 7.19 2.17
N CYS A 148 0.18 6.92 0.90
CA CYS A 148 1.13 6.98 -0.22
C CYS A 148 1.55 8.41 -0.59
N ASP A 149 0.62 9.37 -0.45
CA ASP A 149 0.82 10.77 -0.78
C ASP A 149 -0.19 11.65 -0.04
N ARG A 150 0.03 12.97 -0.10
CA ARG A 150 -0.94 13.96 0.38
C ARG A 150 -2.04 14.18 -0.65
N GLY A 151 -3.21 14.61 -0.15
CA GLY A 151 -4.41 14.85 -0.93
C GLY A 151 -4.37 16.08 -1.86
N ASP A 152 -3.38 16.98 -1.74
CA ASP A 152 -3.36 18.27 -2.43
C ASP A 152 -3.55 18.17 -3.95
N ARG A 153 -2.93 17.16 -4.57
CA ARG A 153 -2.97 16.94 -6.03
C ARG A 153 -4.31 16.39 -6.54
N TYR A 154 -5.22 16.04 -5.62
CA TYR A 154 -6.53 15.47 -5.92
C TYR A 154 -7.67 16.49 -5.77
N LEU A 155 -7.38 17.71 -5.31
CA LEU A 155 -8.40 18.77 -5.21
C LEU A 155 -9.02 19.12 -6.56
N SER A 156 -8.23 19.08 -7.64
CA SER A 156 -8.70 19.38 -8.99
C SER A 156 -9.41 18.21 -9.69
N THR A 157 -9.57 17.06 -9.04
CA THR A 157 -10.14 15.85 -9.68
C THR A 157 -11.60 15.59 -9.28
N GLY A 158 -12.19 16.43 -8.42
CA GLY A 158 -13.57 16.28 -7.93
C GLY A 158 -13.75 15.18 -6.89
N VAL A 159 -12.66 14.58 -6.40
CA VAL A 159 -12.71 13.52 -5.37
C VAL A 159 -13.09 14.09 -4.02
N PHE A 160 -12.53 15.25 -3.66
CA PHE A 160 -12.89 15.95 -2.43
C PHE A 160 -13.96 17.00 -2.74
N PRO A 161 -15.06 17.06 -1.97
CA PRO A 161 -16.04 18.13 -2.12
C PRO A 161 -15.39 19.49 -1.81
N ALA A 162 -15.83 20.52 -2.53
CA ALA A 162 -15.40 21.90 -2.34
C ALA A 162 -15.98 22.52 -1.06
#